data_AF-A0A9E3KAW4-F1
#
_entry.id   AF-A0A9E3KAW4-F1
#
_cell.length_a   1.000
_cell.length_b   1.000
_cell.length_c   1.000
_cell.angle_alpha   90.00
_cell.angle_beta   90.00
_cell.angle_gamma   90.00
#
_symmetry.space_group_name_H-M   'P 1'
#
loop_
_entity.id
_entity.type
_entity.pdbx_description
1 polymer ?
#
loop_
_entity_poly.entity_id
_entity_poly.type
_entity_poly.pdbx_seq_one_letter_code
_entity_poly.pdbx_strand_id
1 'polypeptide(L)'
;MKMRNRVVITGLGVAAPNGVGLADFTQAIRAGQSGIQFFEELERLKFSCQIGGQPPISDAHTTKYFSPLQLRGLNSSGMLYGGIAGMEAWEDTGIPASDDVNYDLGVIFGAGMLGADKYRESIYKVDDGQARRLGS
;
A
#
# COMPACT_ATOMS: atom_id res chain seq x y z
N MET A 1 10.95 13.26 38.06
CA MET A 1 10.78 13.41 36.61
C MET A 1 10.51 12.02 36.03
N LYS A 2 9.30 11.75 35.50
CA LYS A 2 9.00 10.44 34.90
C LYS A 2 9.92 10.27 33.68
N MET A 3 10.81 9.27 33.71
CA MET A 3 11.61 8.96 32.53
C MET A 3 10.65 8.57 31.40
N ARG A 4 10.61 9.35 30.32
CA ARG A 4 9.88 8.96 29.12
C ARG A 4 10.66 7.82 28.48
N ASN A 5 9.95 6.75 28.13
CA ASN A 5 10.54 5.67 27.35
C ASN A 5 11.09 6.24 26.03
N ARG A 6 12.32 5.86 25.68
CA ARG A 6 12.90 6.21 24.38
C ARG A 6 12.25 5.34 23.32
N VAL A 7 11.83 5.95 22.23
CA VAL A 7 11.28 5.26 21.05
C VAL A 7 12.35 5.27 19.97
N VAL A 8 12.54 4.14 19.30
CA VAL A 8 13.49 3.96 18.21
C VAL A 8 12.79 3.32 17.01
N ILE A 9 13.31 3.56 15.81
CA ILE A 9 12.87 2.92 14.58
C ILE A 9 13.73 1.67 14.40
N THR A 10 13.11 0.50 14.30
CA THR A 10 13.80 -0.79 14.19
C THR A 10 13.63 -1.44 12.82
N GLY A 11 12.72 -0.95 11.99
CA GLY A 11 12.50 -1.44 10.64
C GLY A 11 11.79 -0.42 9.77
N LEU A 12 12.04 -0.47 8.48
CA LEU A 12 11.46 0.40 7.47
C LEU A 12 11.00 -0.42 6.27
N GLY A 13 9.93 0.03 5.62
CA GLY A 13 9.43 -0.53 4.38
C GLY A 13 8.79 0.56 3.54
N VAL A 14 8.88 0.43 2.22
CA VAL A 14 8.54 1.50 1.30
C VAL A 14 7.84 0.97 0.06
N ALA A 15 6.70 1.58 -0.29
CA ALA A 15 6.05 1.42 -1.58
C ALA A 15 5.85 2.81 -2.19
N ALA A 16 6.80 3.24 -3.02
CA ALA A 16 6.83 4.58 -3.61
C ALA A 16 6.91 4.54 -5.14
N PRO A 17 6.49 5.62 -5.85
CA PRO A 17 6.53 5.67 -7.32
C PRO A 17 7.92 5.46 -7.93
N ASN A 18 8.97 5.82 -7.20
CA ASN A 18 10.36 5.69 -7.64
C ASN A 18 11.07 4.44 -7.10
N GLY A 19 10.39 3.59 -6.33
CA GLY A 19 10.97 2.37 -5.78
C GLY A 19 10.03 1.67 -4.82
N VAL A 20 9.90 0.36 -4.99
CA VAL A 20 9.17 -0.53 -4.07
C VAL A 20 10.23 -1.40 -3.41
N GLY A 21 10.29 -1.35 -2.09
CA GLY A 21 11.36 -1.94 -1.32
C GLY A 21 12.42 -0.94 -0.90
N LEU A 22 13.04 -1.17 0.26
CA LEU A 22 14.04 -0.28 0.86
C LEU A 22 15.28 -0.13 -0.04
N ALA A 23 15.74 -1.21 -0.68
CA ALA A 23 16.92 -1.19 -1.54
C ALA A 23 16.70 -0.30 -2.77
N ASP A 24 15.64 -0.58 -3.53
CA ASP A 24 15.30 0.14 -4.77
C ASP A 24 14.99 1.61 -4.48
N PHE A 25 14.19 1.88 -3.44
CA PHE A 25 13.89 3.24 -3.03
C PHE A 25 15.16 4.01 -2.60
N THR A 26 16.04 3.38 -1.82
CA THR A 26 17.29 4.00 -1.37
C THR A 26 18.21 4.33 -2.55
N GLN A 27 18.30 3.45 -3.54
CA GLN A 27 19.07 3.70 -4.74
C GLN A 27 18.47 4.86 -5.54
N ALA A 28 17.15 4.85 -5.76
CA ALA A 28 16.46 5.86 -6.54
C ALA A 28 16.59 7.27 -5.94
N ILE A 29 16.42 7.42 -4.61
CA ILE A 29 16.57 8.73 -3.95
C ILE A 29 18.01 9.25 -4.03
N ARG A 30 19.01 8.38 -3.88
CA ARG A 30 20.43 8.76 -3.97
C ARG A 30 20.81 9.18 -5.38
N ALA A 31 20.20 8.56 -6.39
CA ALA A 31 20.41 8.87 -7.80
C ALA A 31 19.54 10.03 -8.31
N GLY A 32 18.64 10.59 -7.48
CA GLY A 32 17.72 11.64 -7.92
C GLY A 32 16.70 11.18 -8.97
N GLN A 33 16.35 9.89 -8.98
CA GLN A 33 15.43 9.31 -9.96
C GLN A 33 13.98 9.66 -9.61
N SER A 34 13.28 10.25 -10.58
CA SER A 34 11.85 10.56 -10.48
C SER A 34 11.01 9.31 -10.75
N GLY A 35 9.96 9.11 -9.96
CA GLY A 35 8.93 8.08 -10.20
C GLY A 35 7.71 8.59 -10.96
N ILE A 36 7.77 9.81 -11.50
CA ILE A 36 6.68 10.38 -12.28
C ILE A 36 6.72 9.86 -13.69
N GLN A 37 5.60 9.33 -14.15
CA GLN A 37 5.45 8.75 -15.48
C GLN A 37 4.18 9.26 -16.16
N PHE A 38 4.11 9.05 -17.47
CA PHE A 38 2.92 9.31 -18.29
C PHE A 38 1.89 8.20 -18.09
N PHE A 39 0.60 8.55 -18.07
CA PHE A 39 -0.51 7.63 -17.88
C PHE A 39 -1.43 7.67 -19.10
N GLU A 40 -1.33 6.65 -19.96
CA GLU A 40 -2.15 6.52 -21.18
C GLU A 40 -3.66 6.57 -20.88
N GLU A 41 -4.09 6.08 -19.72
CA GLU A 41 -5.47 6.14 -19.30
C GLU A 41 -5.97 7.58 -19.08
N LEU A 42 -5.14 8.45 -18.49
CA LEU A 42 -5.50 9.84 -18.28
C LEU A 42 -5.63 10.59 -19.62
N GLU A 43 -4.73 10.29 -20.58
CA GLU A 43 -4.83 10.81 -21.94
C GLU A 43 -6.11 10.31 -22.64
N ARG A 44 -6.37 9.01 -22.60
CA ARG A 44 -7.58 8.39 -23.20
C ARG A 44 -8.86 9.03 -22.67
N LEU A 45 -8.87 9.36 -21.37
CA LEU A 45 -9.98 10.04 -20.69
C LEU A 45 -9.97 11.57 -20.88
N LYS A 46 -9.02 12.11 -21.66
CA LYS A 46 -8.88 13.53 -22.02
C LYS A 46 -8.66 14.45 -20.82
N PHE A 47 -7.95 13.97 -19.79
CA PHE A 47 -7.50 14.84 -18.70
C PHE A 47 -6.46 15.84 -19.21
N SER A 48 -6.46 17.04 -18.62
CA SER A 48 -5.47 18.07 -18.88
C SER A 48 -4.09 17.71 -18.31
N CYS A 49 -4.05 17.04 -17.15
CA CYS A 49 -2.85 16.45 -16.58
C CYS A 49 -2.83 14.95 -16.86
N GLN A 50 -1.74 14.45 -17.45
CA GLN A 50 -1.61 13.08 -17.93
C GLN A 50 -0.39 12.37 -17.33
N ILE A 51 0.17 12.93 -16.26
CA ILE A 51 1.32 12.37 -15.53
C ILE A 51 0.94 12.10 -14.07
N GLY A 52 1.60 11.14 -13.46
CA GLY A 52 1.35 10.76 -12.07
C GLY A 52 2.50 9.97 -11.47
N GLY A 53 2.41 9.71 -10.17
CA GLY A 53 3.34 8.84 -9.44
C GLY A 53 2.59 7.67 -8.85
N GLN A 54 2.63 6.52 -9.52
CA GLN A 54 2.07 5.27 -9.01
C GLN A 54 3.22 4.32 -8.66
N PRO A 55 3.25 3.76 -7.43
CA PRO A 55 4.18 2.69 -7.08
C PRO A 55 4.07 1.51 -8.07
N PRO A 56 5.19 1.06 -8.68
CA PRO A 56 5.20 -0.04 -9.63
C PRO A 56 5.08 -1.40 -8.91
N ILE A 57 3.90 -1.68 -8.36
CA ILE A 57 3.62 -2.95 -7.67
C ILE A 57 3.46 -4.07 -8.70
N SER A 58 4.42 -4.98 -8.75
CA SER A 58 4.36 -6.22 -9.54
C SER A 58 3.66 -7.37 -8.80
N ASP A 59 3.29 -8.42 -9.54
CA ASP A 59 2.71 -9.64 -8.96
C ASP A 59 3.64 -10.33 -7.94
N ALA A 60 4.96 -10.18 -8.10
CA ALA A 60 5.92 -10.70 -7.15
C ALA A 60 5.83 -9.99 -5.79
N HIS A 61 5.57 -8.68 -5.79
CA HIS A 61 5.38 -7.92 -4.55
C HIS A 61 4.09 -8.34 -3.83
N THR A 62 3.01 -8.58 -4.56
CA THR A 62 1.71 -8.93 -3.97
C THR A 62 1.70 -10.37 -3.46
N THR A 63 2.17 -11.33 -4.27
CA THR A 63 2.17 -12.75 -3.91
C THR A 63 3.15 -13.10 -2.79
N LYS A 64 4.17 -12.26 -2.54
CA LYS A 64 5.06 -12.39 -1.37
C LYS A 64 4.31 -12.26 -0.05
N TYR A 65 3.33 -11.34 0.03
CA TYR A 65 2.71 -10.95 1.30
C TYR A 65 1.23 -11.31 1.44
N PHE A 66 0.55 -11.56 0.32
CA PHE A 66 -0.89 -11.83 0.31
C PHE A 66 -1.18 -13.14 -0.40
N SER A 67 -1.97 -13.99 0.25
CA SER A 67 -2.57 -15.14 -0.40
C SER A 67 -3.55 -14.70 -1.50
N PRO A 68 -3.82 -15.57 -2.50
CA PRO A 68 -4.86 -15.30 -3.50
C PRO A 68 -6.22 -14.98 -2.89
N LEU A 69 -6.53 -15.52 -1.71
CA LEU A 69 -7.77 -15.23 -0.99
C LEU A 69 -7.77 -13.82 -0.38
N GLN A 70 -6.64 -13.35 0.18
CA GLN A 70 -6.53 -11.98 0.71
C GLN A 70 -6.55 -10.93 -0.40
N LEU A 71 -6.00 -11.25 -1.58
CA LEU A 71 -6.07 -10.37 -2.75
C LEU A 71 -7.49 -10.28 -3.33
N ARG A 72 -8.31 -11.33 -3.16
CA ARG A 72 -9.72 -11.29 -3.57
C ARG A 72 -10.49 -10.29 -2.70
N GLY A 73 -10.82 -9.15 -3.30
CA GLY A 73 -11.56 -8.07 -2.65
C GLY A 73 -10.70 -6.91 -2.17
N LEU A 74 -9.37 -7.04 -2.19
CA LEU A 74 -8.42 -5.96 -1.93
C LEU A 74 -8.30 -5.03 -3.14
N ASN A 75 -9.41 -4.37 -3.50
CA ASN A 75 -9.47 -3.39 -4.59
C ASN A 75 -9.17 -1.96 -4.07
N SER A 76 -8.06 -1.81 -3.35
CA SER A 76 -7.73 -0.60 -2.60
C SER A 76 -6.22 -0.37 -2.63
N SER A 77 -5.79 0.53 -3.51
CA SER A 77 -4.36 0.82 -3.74
C SER A 77 -3.65 1.26 -2.46
N GLY A 78 -4.27 2.11 -1.65
CA GLY A 78 -3.71 2.56 -0.37
C GLY A 78 -3.54 1.43 0.66
N MET A 79 -4.49 0.48 0.72
CA MET A 79 -4.32 -0.70 1.60
C MET A 79 -3.23 -1.63 1.07
N LEU A 80 -3.14 -1.83 -0.25
CA LEU A 80 -2.11 -2.66 -0.84
C LEU A 80 -0.71 -2.09 -0.58
N TYR A 81 -0.50 -0.81 -0.85
CA TYR A 81 0.80 -0.16 -0.65
C TYR A 81 1.19 -0.14 0.83
N GLY A 82 0.23 0.20 1.69
CA GLY A 82 0.42 0.22 3.14
C GLY A 82 0.73 -1.17 3.71
N GLY A 83 0.06 -2.21 3.23
CA GLY A 83 0.33 -3.58 3.62
C GLY A 83 1.70 -4.07 3.17
N ILE A 84 2.09 -3.81 1.91
CA ILE A 84 3.43 -4.17 1.40
C ILE A 84 4.51 -3.47 2.22
N ALA A 85 4.41 -2.14 2.39
CA ALA A 85 5.38 -1.36 3.15
C ALA A 85 5.41 -1.77 4.63
N GLY A 86 4.26 -2.06 5.24
CA GLY A 86 4.18 -2.51 6.62
C GLY A 86 4.80 -3.88 6.84
N MET A 87 4.56 -4.84 5.94
CA MET A 87 5.15 -6.17 6.00
C MET A 87 6.66 -6.13 5.76
N GLU A 88 7.12 -5.32 4.82
CA GLU A 88 8.56 -5.11 4.63
C GLU A 88 9.21 -4.47 5.87
N ALA A 89 8.57 -3.47 6.47
CA ALA A 89 9.06 -2.85 7.71
C ALA A 89 9.15 -3.86 8.86
N TRP A 90 8.19 -4.80 8.93
CA TRP A 90 8.23 -5.89 9.90
C TRP A 90 9.42 -6.84 9.63
N GLU A 91 9.61 -7.27 8.39
CA GLU A 91 10.75 -8.12 7.99
C GLU A 91 12.10 -7.46 8.32
N ASP A 92 12.23 -6.15 8.07
CA ASP A 92 13.45 -5.37 8.34
C ASP A 92 13.81 -5.31 9.84
N THR A 93 12.84 -5.50 10.74
CA THR A 93 13.13 -5.59 12.18
C THR A 93 13.90 -6.86 12.57
N GLY A 94 13.87 -7.90 11.73
CA GLY A 94 14.39 -9.23 12.04
C GLY A 94 13.59 -9.99 13.10
N ILE A 95 12.44 -9.47 13.53
CA ILE A 95 11.55 -10.14 14.49
C ILE A 95 10.74 -11.22 13.74
N PRO A 96 10.81 -12.50 14.16
CA PRO A 96 10.06 -13.56 13.51
C PRO A 96 8.55 -13.32 13.66
N ALA A 97 7.80 -13.56 12.58
CA ALA A 97 6.35 -13.58 12.64
C ALA A 97 5.87 -14.73 13.52
N SER A 98 4.80 -14.49 14.27
CA SER A 98 4.10 -15.50 15.07
C SER A 98 2.62 -15.42 14.75
N ASP A 99 1.95 -16.57 14.70
CA ASP A 99 0.49 -16.67 14.61
C ASP A 99 -0.18 -16.37 15.97
N ASP A 100 0.60 -16.38 17.06
CA ASP A 100 0.11 -16.03 18.39
C ASP A 100 -0.10 -14.52 18.53
N VAL A 101 -1.25 -14.14 19.11
CA VAL A 101 -1.56 -12.75 19.40
C VAL A 101 -0.61 -12.22 20.47
N ASN A 102 0.15 -11.19 20.12
CA ASN A 102 0.99 -10.44 21.06
C ASN A 102 0.33 -9.09 21.38
N TYR A 103 -0.18 -8.95 22.60
CA TYR A 103 -0.87 -7.75 23.07
C TYR A 103 0.04 -6.53 23.28
N ASP A 104 1.36 -6.71 23.26
CA ASP A 104 2.34 -5.62 23.31
C ASP A 104 2.64 -5.03 21.92
N LEU A 105 2.14 -5.67 20.84
CA LEU A 105 2.24 -5.17 19.48
C LEU A 105 0.97 -4.43 19.07
N GLY A 106 1.14 -3.31 18.38
CA GLY A 106 0.04 -2.52 17.86
C GLY A 106 0.39 -1.91 16.51
N VAL A 107 -0.64 -1.69 15.68
CA VAL A 107 -0.52 -1.01 14.40
C VAL A 107 -1.39 0.23 14.42
N ILE A 108 -0.80 1.36 14.08
CA ILE A 108 -1.52 2.59 13.78
C ILE A 108 -1.33 2.86 12.29
N PHE A 109 -2.41 2.73 11.53
CA PHE A 109 -2.41 2.93 10.09
C PHE A 109 -3.19 4.19 9.72
N GLY A 110 -2.58 5.08 8.94
CA GLY A 110 -3.18 6.33 8.50
C GLY A 110 -3.20 6.43 6.97
N ALA A 111 -4.34 6.81 6.41
CA ALA A 111 -4.48 7.10 4.98
C ALA A 111 -5.46 8.25 4.77
N GLY A 112 -5.16 9.13 3.81
CA GLY A 112 -6.10 10.18 3.39
C GLY A 112 -7.27 9.61 2.58
N MET A 113 -6.96 8.68 1.67
CA MET A 113 -7.94 7.81 1.01
C MET A 113 -7.32 6.44 0.81
N LEU A 114 -8.12 5.38 1.02
CA LEU A 114 -7.66 4.00 0.87
C LEU A 114 -7.85 3.50 -0.56
N GLY A 115 -8.96 3.81 -1.21
CA GLY A 115 -9.19 3.40 -2.59
C GLY A 115 -10.46 4.03 -3.15
N ALA A 116 -10.31 5.07 -3.97
CA ALA A 116 -11.43 5.70 -4.67
C ALA A 116 -12.14 4.69 -5.61
N ASP A 117 -11.39 3.73 -6.16
CA ASP A 117 -11.90 2.70 -7.05
C ASP A 117 -12.90 1.78 -6.36
N LYS A 118 -12.62 1.38 -5.11
CA LYS A 118 -13.56 0.55 -4.33
C LYS A 118 -14.86 1.29 -4.04
N TYR A 119 -14.76 2.57 -3.65
CA TYR A 119 -15.94 3.40 -3.44
C TYR A 119 -16.76 3.52 -4.73
N ARG A 120 -16.10 3.81 -5.86
CA ARG A 120 -16.75 3.93 -7.16
C ARG A 120 -17.45 2.64 -7.60
N GLU A 121 -16.77 1.49 -7.47
CA GLU A 121 -17.34 0.16 -7.75
C GLU A 121 -18.61 -0.08 -6.93
N SER A 122 -18.58 0.31 -5.65
CA SER A 122 -19.67 0.06 -4.71
C SER A 122 -20.89 0.93 -5.01
N ILE A 123 -20.68 2.19 -5.39
CA ILE A 123 -21.75 3.13 -5.79
C ILE A 123 -22.55 2.54 -6.96
N TYR A 124 -21.87 2.11 -8.03
CA TYR A 124 -22.56 1.54 -9.20
C TYR A 124 -23.35 0.27 -8.87
N LYS A 125 -22.81 -0.61 -8.04
CA LYS A 125 -23.54 -1.81 -7.59
C LYS A 125 -24.80 -1.48 -6.81
N VAL A 126 -24.79 -0.41 -6.01
CA VAL A 126 -25.98 0.04 -5.28
C VAL A 126 -27.02 0.61 -6.24
N ASP A 127 -26.60 1.46 -7.17
CA ASP A 127 -27.47 2.08 -8.17
C ASP A 127 -28.16 1.01 -9.05
N ASP A 128 -27.46 -0.08 -9.35
CA ASP A 128 -27.97 -1.22 -10.11
C ASP A 128 -28.87 -2.18 -9.27
N GLY A 129 -29.17 -1.84 -8.00
CA GLY A 129 -29.98 -2.67 -7.11
C GLY A 129 -29.26 -3.94 -6.61
N GLN A 130 -27.94 -4.03 -6.76
CA GLN A 130 -27.12 -5.18 -6.42
C GLN A 130 -26.46 -5.09 -5.04
N ALA A 131 -27.10 -4.41 -4.07
CA ALA A 131 -26.53 -4.18 -2.73
C ALA A 131 -26.05 -5.47 -2.03
N ARG A 132 -26.70 -6.61 -2.26
CA ARG A 132 -26.29 -7.92 -1.70
C ARG A 132 -24.97 -8.47 -2.29
N ARG A 133 -24.44 -7.88 -3.37
CA ARG A 133 -23.21 -8.27 -4.07
C ARG A 133 -22.02 -7.34 -3.79
N LEU A 134 -22.15 -6.43 -2.81
CA LEU A 134 -21.05 -5.54 -2.42
C LEU A 134 -19.87 -6.32 -1.80
N GLY A 135 -20.13 -7.51 -1.25
CA GLY A 135 -19.19 -8.21 -0.38
C GLY A 135 -19.16 -7.58 1.01
N SER A 136 -18.58 -8.28 1.98
CA SER A 136 -18.20 -7.70 3.27
C SER A 136 -16.97 -6.81 3.13
#